data_AF-Q4RTM3-F1
#
_entry.id   AF-Q4RTM3-F1
#
_cell.length_a   1.000
_cell.length_b   1.000
_cell.length_c   1.000
_cell.angle_alpha   90.00
_cell.angle_beta   90.00
_cell.angle_gamma   90.00
#
_symmetry.space_group_name_H-M   'P 1'
#
loop_
_entity.id
_entity.type
_entity.pdbx_description
1 polymer ?
#
loop_
_entity_poly.entity_id
_entity_poly.type
_entity_poly.pdbx_seq_one_letter_code
_entity_poly.pdbx_strand_id
1 'polypeptide(L)'
;MQDPNEDTEWNDILRKKGILPPKEEPKDDEEEERILQQQSVVKTYEDMTLEELEENEDEFGEDDEAAIEMYRQKRLAEWKAAQMKNVFGDVGEISGQDYVKEVNKAGDGIWVVLHLYKQGIPLCALINQHMSQLARKFPQTKFLKSISTTCIPNYPDRNLPTIFVYLEGEMKAQFIGPLVFGGMNLKVEELEWRLSETGAVKTDLEENPRKQIEDKLMSSIRSSIPTRKDSDSEDE
;
A
#
# COMPACT_ATOMS: atom_id res chain seq x y z
N MET A 1 1.41 23.07 -38.87
CA MET A 1 1.73 22.03 -37.86
C MET A 1 1.47 20.69 -38.53
N GLN A 2 2.40 19.75 -38.41
CA GLN A 2 2.15 18.34 -38.72
C GLN A 2 1.59 17.68 -37.46
N ASP A 3 0.80 16.62 -37.62
CA ASP A 3 0.19 15.97 -36.46
C ASP A 3 1.21 15.03 -35.77
N PRO A 4 1.42 15.11 -34.45
CA PRO A 4 2.32 14.21 -33.74
C PRO A 4 1.95 12.72 -33.84
N ASN A 5 0.74 12.39 -34.28
CA ASN A 5 0.23 11.02 -34.40
C ASN A 5 0.01 10.54 -35.84
N GLU A 6 0.42 11.30 -36.87
CA GLU A 6 0.46 10.82 -38.26
C GLU A 6 1.45 9.64 -38.41
N ASP A 7 0.99 8.49 -38.91
CA ASP A 7 1.80 7.30 -39.15
C ASP A 7 2.69 7.46 -40.40
N THR A 8 3.75 8.26 -40.24
CA THR A 8 4.85 8.37 -41.20
C THR A 8 6.03 7.50 -40.77
N GLU A 9 6.77 6.94 -41.72
CA GLU A 9 8.01 6.17 -41.44
C GLU A 9 9.01 6.97 -40.59
N TRP A 10 8.98 8.31 -40.69
CA TRP A 10 9.78 9.22 -39.88
C TRP A 10 9.38 9.22 -38.40
N ASN A 11 8.08 9.21 -38.09
CA ASN A 11 7.61 9.20 -36.70
C ASN A 11 7.95 7.88 -36.00
N ASP A 12 7.86 6.74 -36.68
CA ASP A 12 8.28 5.45 -36.12
C ASP A 12 9.80 5.38 -35.88
N ILE A 13 10.61 5.94 -36.78
CA ILE A 13 12.06 6.08 -36.56
C ILE A 13 12.34 6.95 -35.31
N LEU A 14 11.56 8.00 -35.06
CA LEU A 14 11.70 8.87 -33.89
C LEU A 14 11.25 8.18 -32.59
N ARG A 15 10.14 7.42 -32.60
CA ARG A 15 9.73 6.57 -31.45
C ARG A 15 10.79 5.51 -31.15
N LYS A 16 11.30 4.82 -32.17
CA LYS A 16 12.39 3.81 -32.06
C LYS A 16 13.75 4.39 -31.64
N LYS A 17 13.93 5.71 -31.73
CA LYS A 17 15.09 6.45 -31.21
C LYS A 17 14.86 7.05 -29.81
N GLY A 18 13.68 6.88 -29.21
CA GLY A 18 13.33 7.44 -27.90
C GLY A 18 13.13 8.95 -27.90
N ILE A 19 12.82 9.55 -29.05
CA ILE A 19 12.61 11.00 -29.22
C ILE A 19 11.11 11.35 -29.11
N LEU A 20 10.23 10.49 -29.61
CA LEU A 20 8.81 10.50 -29.28
C LEU A 20 8.49 9.43 -28.22
N PRO A 21 7.46 9.64 -27.37
CA PRO A 21 6.94 8.58 -26.52
C PRO A 21 6.40 7.40 -27.35
N PRO A 22 6.24 6.21 -26.73
CA PRO A 22 5.48 5.11 -27.33
C PRO A 22 4.13 5.59 -27.87
N LYS A 23 3.66 4.98 -28.95
CA LYS A 23 2.27 5.17 -29.37
C LYS A 23 1.39 4.47 -28.33
N GLU A 24 0.38 5.15 -27.82
CA GLU A 24 -0.66 4.47 -27.06
C GLU A 24 -1.38 3.56 -28.05
N GLU A 25 -1.35 2.25 -27.81
CA GLU A 25 -2.16 1.31 -28.56
C GLU A 25 -3.63 1.64 -28.27
N PRO A 26 -4.50 1.76 -29.30
CA PRO A 26 -5.91 1.92 -29.05
C PRO A 26 -6.38 0.67 -28.31
N LYS A 27 -6.86 0.86 -27.08
CA LYS A 27 -7.70 -0.13 -26.42
C LYS A 27 -8.87 -0.40 -27.35
N ASP A 28 -9.17 -1.68 -27.57
CA ASP A 28 -10.34 -2.04 -28.36
C ASP A 28 -11.57 -1.83 -27.47
N ASP A 29 -12.21 -0.66 -27.60
CA ASP A 29 -13.33 -0.24 -26.75
C ASP A 29 -14.46 -1.30 -26.79
N GLU A 30 -14.64 -1.99 -27.91
CA GLU A 30 -15.58 -3.11 -28.03
C GLU A 30 -15.24 -4.31 -27.13
N GLU A 31 -13.96 -4.55 -26.83
CA GLU A 31 -13.54 -5.63 -25.93
C GLU A 31 -13.79 -5.25 -24.46
N GLU A 32 -13.55 -4.00 -24.07
CA GLU A 32 -13.93 -3.51 -22.73
C GLU A 32 -15.46 -3.52 -22.53
N GLU A 33 -16.25 -3.15 -23.56
CA GLU A 33 -17.72 -3.25 -23.51
C GLU A 33 -18.22 -4.70 -23.41
N ARG A 34 -17.67 -5.64 -24.19
CA ARG A 34 -18.03 -7.08 -24.11
C ARG A 34 -17.74 -7.67 -22.72
N ILE A 35 -16.58 -7.36 -22.14
CA ILE A 35 -16.21 -7.80 -20.79
C ILE A 35 -17.15 -7.19 -19.74
N LEU A 36 -17.57 -5.94 -19.90
CA LEU A 36 -18.51 -5.28 -18.99
C LEU A 36 -19.91 -5.89 -19.08
N GLN A 37 -20.40 -6.21 -20.28
CA GLN A 37 -21.67 -6.90 -20.49
C GLN A 37 -21.67 -8.29 -19.82
N GLN A 38 -20.68 -9.14 -20.11
CA GLN A 38 -20.55 -10.46 -19.47
C GLN A 38 -20.46 -10.34 -17.94
N GLN A 39 -19.73 -9.36 -17.41
CA GLN A 39 -19.65 -9.16 -15.96
C GLN A 39 -20.96 -8.59 -15.35
N SER A 40 -21.87 -8.01 -16.15
CA SER A 40 -23.21 -7.63 -15.69
C SER A 40 -24.17 -8.83 -15.64
N VAL A 41 -24.11 -9.71 -16.64
CA VAL A 41 -24.91 -10.95 -16.73
C VAL A 41 -24.65 -11.89 -15.54
N VAL A 42 -23.38 -12.13 -15.20
CA VAL A 42 -23.08 -13.02 -14.06
C VAL A 42 -23.52 -12.41 -12.72
N LYS A 43 -23.50 -11.08 -12.59
CA LYS A 43 -24.03 -10.40 -11.39
C LYS A 43 -25.54 -10.55 -11.24
N THR A 44 -26.29 -10.51 -12.34
CA THR A 44 -27.74 -10.73 -12.26
C THR A 44 -28.07 -12.13 -11.77
N TYR A 45 -27.27 -13.15 -12.10
CA TYR A 45 -27.43 -14.51 -11.55
C TYR A 45 -26.88 -14.69 -10.13
N GLU A 46 -25.90 -13.89 -9.69
CA GLU A 46 -25.32 -13.97 -8.32
C GLU A 46 -26.32 -13.59 -7.21
N ASP A 47 -27.36 -12.80 -7.53
CA ASP A 47 -28.42 -12.36 -6.61
C ASP A 47 -29.73 -13.18 -6.70
N MET A 48 -29.85 -14.17 -7.61
CA MET A 48 -31.07 -14.98 -7.79
C MET A 48 -31.22 -16.12 -6.77
N THR A 49 -32.46 -16.55 -6.53
CA THR A 49 -32.78 -17.74 -5.73
C THR A 49 -32.75 -19.03 -6.56
N LEU A 50 -32.77 -20.19 -5.87
CA LEU A 50 -32.67 -21.50 -6.52
C LEU A 50 -33.89 -21.82 -7.42
N GLU A 51 -35.09 -21.38 -7.05
CA GLU A 51 -36.31 -21.57 -7.86
C GLU A 51 -36.29 -20.66 -9.09
N GLU A 52 -35.83 -19.41 -8.96
CA GLU A 52 -35.69 -18.48 -10.10
C GLU A 52 -34.66 -18.97 -11.12
N LEU A 53 -33.55 -19.59 -10.66
CA LEU A 53 -32.56 -20.21 -11.54
C LEU A 53 -33.08 -21.49 -12.24
N GLU A 54 -34.02 -22.22 -11.62
CA GLU A 54 -34.66 -23.41 -12.21
C GLU A 54 -35.75 -23.01 -13.23
N GLU A 55 -36.50 -21.92 -12.99
CA GLU A 55 -37.46 -21.37 -13.99
C GLU A 55 -36.77 -20.77 -15.23
N ASN A 56 -35.52 -20.29 -15.10
CA ASN A 56 -34.77 -19.65 -16.19
C ASN A 56 -33.79 -20.58 -16.93
N GLU A 57 -33.78 -21.90 -16.67
CA GLU A 57 -32.85 -22.88 -17.29
C GLU A 57 -32.94 -22.88 -18.83
N ASP A 58 -34.13 -22.73 -19.41
CA ASP A 58 -34.37 -22.65 -20.86
C ASP A 58 -33.82 -21.35 -21.52
N GLU A 59 -33.42 -20.34 -20.73
CA GLU A 59 -32.90 -19.05 -21.22
C GLU A 59 -31.36 -18.94 -21.11
N PHE A 60 -30.68 -19.91 -20.48
CA PHE A 60 -29.21 -19.95 -20.42
C PHE A 60 -28.61 -20.30 -21.79
N GLY A 61 -27.93 -19.35 -22.43
CA GLY A 61 -27.21 -19.54 -23.69
C GLY A 61 -25.74 -19.96 -23.54
N GLU A 62 -25.11 -20.28 -24.67
CA GLU A 62 -23.66 -20.52 -24.74
C GLU A 62 -22.85 -19.27 -24.30
N ASP A 63 -23.38 -18.07 -24.51
CA ASP A 63 -22.80 -16.80 -24.06
C ASP A 63 -22.84 -16.63 -22.53
N ASP A 64 -23.88 -17.14 -21.85
CA ASP A 64 -24.01 -17.08 -20.39
C ASP A 64 -23.06 -18.06 -19.70
N GLU A 65 -22.93 -19.28 -20.21
CA GLU A 65 -21.93 -20.24 -19.71
C GLU A 65 -20.50 -19.72 -19.93
N ALA A 66 -20.23 -19.07 -21.07
CA ALA A 66 -18.95 -18.40 -21.33
C ALA A 66 -18.68 -17.25 -20.35
N ALA A 67 -19.69 -16.41 -20.04
CA ALA A 67 -19.59 -15.34 -19.05
C ALA A 67 -19.33 -15.89 -17.64
N ILE A 68 -20.04 -16.95 -17.23
CA ILE A 68 -19.91 -17.60 -15.92
C ILE A 68 -18.52 -18.23 -15.77
N GLU A 69 -18.02 -18.96 -16.77
CA GLU A 69 -16.67 -19.56 -16.70
C GLU A 69 -15.57 -18.48 -16.76
N MET A 70 -15.74 -17.38 -17.51
CA MET A 70 -14.85 -16.21 -17.41
C MET A 70 -14.84 -15.61 -16.00
N TYR A 71 -16.00 -15.39 -15.38
CA TYR A 71 -16.09 -14.86 -14.02
C TYR A 71 -15.45 -15.82 -13.01
N ARG A 72 -15.72 -17.12 -13.12
CA ARG A 72 -15.10 -18.17 -12.32
C ARG A 72 -13.58 -18.14 -12.44
N GLN A 73 -13.03 -18.06 -13.66
CA GLN A 73 -11.58 -17.96 -13.88
C GLN A 73 -11.00 -16.67 -13.31
N LYS A 74 -11.68 -15.52 -13.47
CA LYS A 74 -11.30 -14.22 -12.89
C LYS A 74 -11.22 -14.30 -11.36
N ARG A 75 -12.25 -14.81 -10.70
CA ARG A 75 -12.29 -15.00 -9.22
C ARG A 75 -11.23 -16.01 -8.75
N LEU A 76 -11.00 -17.08 -9.51
CA LEU A 76 -9.95 -18.06 -9.21
C LEU A 76 -8.54 -17.48 -9.39
N ALA A 77 -8.34 -16.57 -10.36
CA ALA A 77 -7.08 -15.86 -10.57
C ALA A 77 -6.83 -14.81 -9.48
N GLU A 78 -7.84 -14.03 -9.09
CA GLU A 78 -7.79 -13.12 -7.94
C GLU A 78 -7.41 -13.87 -6.65
N TRP A 79 -8.07 -15.01 -6.38
CA TRP A 79 -7.80 -15.81 -5.20
C TRP A 79 -6.39 -16.42 -5.21
N LYS A 80 -5.94 -16.96 -6.35
CA LYS A 80 -4.56 -17.43 -6.54
C LYS A 80 -3.53 -16.30 -6.36
N ALA A 81 -3.81 -15.10 -6.86
CA ALA A 81 -2.94 -13.94 -6.73
C ALA A 81 -2.87 -13.41 -5.28
N ALA A 82 -3.97 -13.49 -4.53
CA ALA A 82 -3.97 -13.21 -3.09
C ALA A 82 -3.18 -14.28 -2.30
N GLN A 83 -3.41 -15.55 -2.61
CA GLN A 83 -2.70 -16.68 -1.98
C GLN A 83 -1.19 -16.64 -2.27
N MET A 84 -0.77 -16.30 -3.49
CA MET A 84 0.64 -16.09 -3.87
C MET A 84 1.29 -14.84 -3.26
N LYS A 85 0.52 -13.92 -2.66
CA LYS A 85 1.07 -12.81 -1.87
C LYS A 85 1.21 -13.19 -0.39
N ASN A 86 0.35 -14.06 0.12
CA ASN A 86 0.26 -14.47 1.51
C ASN A 86 1.32 -15.53 1.92
N VAL A 87 2.60 -15.27 1.57
CA VAL A 87 3.74 -16.21 1.68
C VAL A 87 4.57 -16.02 2.96
N PHE A 88 4.41 -14.89 3.65
CA PHE A 88 5.11 -14.58 4.89
C PHE A 88 4.30 -15.08 6.10
N GLY A 89 4.59 -14.61 7.32
CA GLY A 89 3.93 -15.09 8.53
C GLY A 89 4.74 -14.99 9.83
N ASP A 90 6.06 -14.79 9.73
CA ASP A 90 6.96 -14.58 10.86
C ASP A 90 8.07 -13.56 10.51
N VAL A 91 8.83 -13.10 11.51
CA VAL A 91 9.83 -12.04 11.37
C VAL A 91 11.21 -12.63 11.08
N GLY A 92 11.65 -12.54 9.83
CA GLY A 92 12.99 -12.98 9.42
C GLY A 92 14.09 -12.10 10.02
N GLU A 93 15.20 -12.70 10.45
CA GLU A 93 16.41 -11.95 10.85
C GLU A 93 17.45 -11.98 9.72
N ILE A 94 17.97 -10.81 9.34
CA ILE A 94 18.87 -10.63 8.19
C ILE A 94 20.19 -9.96 8.59
N SER A 95 21.25 -10.17 7.81
CA SER A 95 22.48 -9.37 7.89
C SER A 95 22.49 -8.22 6.87
N GLY A 96 23.49 -7.33 6.95
CA GLY A 96 23.73 -6.31 5.92
C GLY A 96 24.11 -6.87 4.55
N GLN A 97 24.54 -8.14 4.44
CA GLN A 97 24.78 -8.79 3.15
C GLN A 97 23.47 -9.21 2.47
N ASP A 98 22.52 -9.70 3.28
CA ASP A 98 21.21 -10.16 2.80
C ASP A 98 20.30 -8.99 2.40
N TYR A 99 20.50 -7.81 2.98
CA TYR A 99 19.67 -6.61 2.80
C TYR A 99 19.27 -6.33 1.33
N VAL A 100 20.23 -6.35 0.40
CA VAL A 100 19.96 -6.05 -1.02
C VAL A 100 19.09 -7.13 -1.70
N LYS A 101 19.16 -8.38 -1.22
CA LYS A 101 18.31 -9.49 -1.68
C LYS A 101 16.94 -9.45 -1.00
N GLU A 102 16.92 -9.32 0.32
CA GLU A 102 15.71 -9.50 1.12
C GLU A 102 14.83 -8.26 1.20
N VAL A 103 15.39 -7.06 1.01
CA VAL A 103 14.68 -5.77 1.02
C VAL A 103 14.56 -5.20 -0.40
N ASN A 104 15.68 -4.87 -1.05
CA ASN A 104 15.64 -4.21 -2.37
C ASN A 104 15.19 -5.12 -3.53
N LYS A 105 15.16 -6.45 -3.34
CA LYS A 105 14.74 -7.43 -4.34
C LYS A 105 13.74 -8.45 -3.78
N ALA A 106 12.85 -7.99 -2.90
CA ALA A 106 11.84 -8.84 -2.27
C ALA A 106 10.81 -9.42 -3.26
N GLY A 107 10.58 -8.75 -4.39
CA GLY A 107 9.61 -9.12 -5.44
C GLY A 107 8.54 -8.04 -5.66
N ASP A 108 7.83 -8.13 -6.77
CA ASP A 108 6.88 -7.11 -7.21
C ASP A 108 5.61 -7.13 -6.35
N GLY A 109 5.08 -5.97 -6.00
CA GLY A 109 3.93 -5.82 -5.08
C GLY A 109 4.19 -6.24 -3.63
N ILE A 110 5.42 -6.62 -3.25
CA ILE A 110 5.77 -7.06 -1.89
C ILE A 110 6.26 -5.89 -1.05
N TRP A 111 5.51 -5.59 0.01
CA TRP A 111 5.90 -4.65 1.05
C TRP A 111 6.89 -5.28 2.03
N VAL A 112 7.94 -4.54 2.39
CA VAL A 112 8.97 -4.98 3.34
C VAL A 112 9.07 -3.99 4.50
N VAL A 113 8.94 -4.49 5.72
CA VAL A 113 9.06 -3.70 6.96
C VAL A 113 10.29 -4.18 7.72
N LEU A 114 11.36 -3.38 7.70
CA LEU A 114 12.63 -3.71 8.36
C LEU A 114 12.80 -2.92 9.67
N HIS A 115 12.87 -3.63 10.78
CA HIS A 115 13.24 -3.06 12.09
C HIS A 115 14.75 -3.20 12.35
N LEU A 116 15.48 -2.08 12.37
CA LEU A 116 16.84 -2.03 12.90
C LEU A 116 16.79 -1.85 14.41
N TYR A 117 17.45 -2.77 15.11
CA TYR A 117 17.38 -2.88 16.56
C TYR A 117 18.75 -3.10 17.19
N LYS A 118 18.84 -2.94 18.51
CA LYS A 118 20.03 -3.31 19.30
C LYS A 118 19.63 -3.98 20.59
N GLN A 119 20.35 -5.03 20.96
CA GLN A 119 20.15 -5.74 22.22
C GLN A 119 20.43 -4.80 23.39
N GLY A 120 19.63 -4.91 24.47
CA GLY A 120 19.72 -4.02 25.63
C GLY A 120 18.88 -2.73 25.57
N ILE A 121 18.30 -2.38 24.41
CA ILE A 121 17.32 -1.27 24.32
C ILE A 121 15.90 -1.84 24.55
N PRO A 122 15.17 -1.47 25.63
CA PRO A 122 13.87 -2.10 25.92
C PRO A 122 12.78 -1.86 24.87
N LEU A 123 12.74 -0.67 24.24
CA LEU A 123 11.78 -0.37 23.19
C LEU A 123 12.01 -1.18 21.90
N CYS A 124 13.27 -1.53 21.61
CA CYS A 124 13.61 -2.48 20.53
C CYS A 124 13.04 -3.88 20.82
N ALA A 125 13.06 -4.34 22.07
CA ALA A 125 12.47 -5.63 22.45
C ALA A 125 10.94 -5.61 22.31
N LEU A 126 10.29 -4.51 22.75
CA LEU A 126 8.84 -4.32 22.60
C LEU A 126 8.41 -4.32 21.13
N ILE A 127 9.10 -3.57 20.26
CA ILE A 127 8.79 -3.55 18.82
C ILE A 127 9.02 -4.93 18.19
N ASN A 128 10.05 -5.67 18.57
CA ASN A 128 10.22 -7.05 18.09
C ASN A 128 9.03 -7.95 18.46
N GLN A 129 8.46 -7.83 19.67
CA GLN A 129 7.26 -8.57 20.06
C GLN A 129 6.01 -8.16 19.27
N HIS A 130 5.86 -6.87 18.94
CA HIS A 130 4.74 -6.38 18.12
C HIS A 130 4.90 -6.83 16.66
N MET A 131 6.10 -6.75 16.09
CA MET A 131 6.42 -7.24 14.74
C MET A 131 6.08 -8.73 14.58
N SER A 132 6.37 -9.59 15.57
CA SER A 132 6.00 -11.01 15.53
C SER A 132 4.49 -11.29 15.62
N GLN A 133 3.68 -10.35 16.12
CA GLN A 133 2.22 -10.44 16.07
C GLN A 133 1.70 -9.94 14.72
N LEU A 134 2.22 -8.81 14.24
CA LEU A 134 1.84 -8.21 12.96
C LEU A 134 2.21 -9.08 11.76
N ALA A 135 3.36 -9.79 11.80
CA ALA A 135 3.75 -10.74 10.76
C ALA A 135 2.75 -11.89 10.58
N ARG A 136 2.12 -12.34 11.68
CA ARG A 136 1.08 -13.37 11.67
C ARG A 136 -0.28 -12.83 11.22
N LYS A 137 -0.58 -11.56 11.53
CA LYS A 137 -1.81 -10.87 11.09
C LYS A 137 -1.77 -10.48 9.61
N PHE A 138 -0.58 -10.16 9.07
CA PHE A 138 -0.39 -9.68 7.70
C PHE A 138 0.66 -10.51 6.93
N PRO A 139 0.34 -11.77 6.55
CA PRO A 139 1.28 -12.66 5.86
C PRO A 139 1.55 -12.26 4.40
N GLN A 140 0.84 -11.23 3.91
CA GLN A 140 1.15 -10.52 2.66
C GLN A 140 2.36 -9.57 2.74
N THR A 141 2.84 -9.26 3.95
CA THR A 141 3.86 -8.24 4.22
C THR A 141 5.10 -8.89 4.82
N LYS A 142 6.27 -8.56 4.28
CA LYS A 142 7.54 -9.16 4.67
C LYS A 142 8.17 -8.42 5.85
N PHE A 143 7.92 -8.92 7.06
CA PHE A 143 8.52 -8.37 8.28
C PHE A 143 9.93 -8.91 8.49
N LEU A 144 10.89 -8.01 8.65
CA LEU A 144 12.31 -8.33 8.86
C LEU A 144 12.86 -7.55 10.06
N LYS A 145 13.90 -8.09 10.70
CA LYS A 145 14.69 -7.42 11.73
C LYS A 145 16.18 -7.58 11.45
N SER A 146 16.99 -6.64 11.92
CA SER A 146 18.45 -6.77 11.89
C SER A 146 19.11 -5.99 13.03
N ILE A 147 20.25 -6.49 13.51
CA ILE A 147 21.11 -5.75 14.44
C ILE A 147 21.65 -4.53 13.70
N SER A 148 21.39 -3.33 14.23
CA SER A 148 21.65 -2.05 13.57
C SER A 148 23.06 -1.91 13.01
N THR A 149 24.07 -2.26 13.81
CA THR A 149 25.49 -2.22 13.45
C THR A 149 25.92 -3.27 12.41
N THR A 150 25.14 -4.34 12.26
CA THR A 150 25.37 -5.44 11.30
C THR A 150 24.71 -5.15 9.96
N CYS A 151 23.60 -4.39 9.95
CA CYS A 151 22.96 -3.90 8.73
C CYS A 151 23.62 -2.62 8.19
N ILE A 152 23.89 -1.66 9.07
CA ILE A 152 24.50 -0.36 8.72
C ILE A 152 25.69 -0.09 9.66
N PRO A 153 26.94 -0.12 9.15
CA PRO A 153 28.12 0.17 9.95
C PRO A 153 28.01 1.53 10.67
N ASN A 154 28.36 1.55 11.96
CA ASN A 154 28.30 2.74 12.82
C ASN A 154 26.93 3.42 12.95
N TYR A 155 25.81 2.71 12.73
CA TYR A 155 24.47 3.28 12.97
C TYR A 155 24.31 3.75 14.43
N PRO A 156 23.92 5.01 14.69
CA PRO A 156 24.01 5.58 16.03
C PRO A 156 22.85 5.15 16.93
N ASP A 157 23.16 4.62 18.12
CA ASP A 157 22.19 4.09 19.09
C ASP A 157 21.01 5.03 19.41
N ARG A 158 21.24 6.35 19.43
CA ARG A 158 20.20 7.37 19.68
C ARG A 158 19.05 7.37 18.67
N ASN A 159 19.30 6.84 17.47
CA ASN A 159 18.31 6.72 16.40
C ASN A 159 17.44 5.46 16.58
N LEU A 160 17.78 4.55 17.49
CA LEU A 160 17.07 3.28 17.68
C LEU A 160 15.89 3.43 18.66
N PRO A 161 14.79 2.67 18.46
CA PRO A 161 14.52 1.78 17.33
C PRO A 161 14.35 2.53 16.01
N THR A 162 14.67 1.88 14.90
CA THR A 162 14.38 2.40 13.55
C THR A 162 13.56 1.39 12.77
N ILE A 163 12.46 1.82 12.15
CA ILE A 163 11.73 1.03 11.16
C ILE A 163 11.82 1.72 9.80
N PHE A 164 12.14 0.95 8.77
CA PHE A 164 12.04 1.36 7.37
C PHE A 164 10.94 0.55 6.66
N VAL A 165 10.19 1.21 5.80
CA VAL A 165 9.15 0.60 4.95
C VAL A 165 9.58 0.72 3.49
N TYR A 166 9.60 -0.40 2.78
CA TYR A 166 9.90 -0.48 1.35
C TYR A 166 8.78 -1.13 0.57
N LEU A 167 8.66 -0.75 -0.69
CA LEU A 167 7.91 -1.46 -1.73
C LEU A 167 8.76 -1.40 -3.02
N GLU A 168 8.95 -2.54 -3.69
CA GLU A 168 9.64 -2.63 -4.99
C GLU A 168 11.07 -2.00 -4.98
N GLY A 169 11.72 -2.04 -3.81
CA GLY A 169 13.05 -1.50 -3.58
C GLY A 169 13.12 -0.01 -3.27
N GLU A 170 12.03 0.74 -3.42
CA GLU A 170 11.93 2.14 -2.98
C GLU A 170 11.57 2.25 -1.50
N MET A 171 12.22 3.16 -0.77
CA MET A 171 11.84 3.50 0.60
C MET A 171 10.58 4.37 0.57
N LYS A 172 9.46 3.86 1.09
CA LYS A 172 8.19 4.59 1.18
C LYS A 172 8.04 5.35 2.50
N ALA A 173 8.63 4.85 3.59
CA ALA A 173 8.64 5.56 4.88
C ALA A 173 9.83 5.17 5.79
N GLN A 174 10.13 6.05 6.75
CA GLN A 174 11.10 5.80 7.83
C GLN A 174 10.58 6.35 9.17
N PHE A 175 10.75 5.56 10.24
CA PHE A 175 10.39 5.91 11.61
C PHE A 175 11.63 5.76 12.48
N ILE A 176 12.20 6.87 12.94
CA ILE A 176 13.53 6.91 13.59
C ILE A 176 13.40 7.41 15.04
N GLY A 177 13.88 6.61 15.98
CA GLY A 177 14.07 6.99 17.38
C GLY A 177 12.80 6.87 18.25
N PRO A 178 12.97 6.88 19.59
CA PRO A 178 11.92 6.49 20.53
C PRO A 178 10.74 7.46 20.60
N LEU A 179 10.91 8.73 20.19
CA LEU A 179 9.85 9.74 20.21
C LEU A 179 8.72 9.40 19.23
N VAL A 180 9.07 8.92 18.03
CA VAL A 180 8.10 8.58 16.96
C VAL A 180 7.14 7.47 17.39
N PHE A 181 7.67 6.52 18.17
CA PHE A 181 6.91 5.40 18.75
C PHE A 181 6.21 5.75 20.07
N GLY A 182 6.41 6.94 20.62
CA GLY A 182 5.77 7.33 21.88
C GLY A 182 6.37 6.71 23.15
N GLY A 183 7.58 6.15 23.07
CA GLY A 183 8.23 5.48 24.18
C GLY A 183 7.61 4.13 24.54
N MET A 184 7.70 3.75 25.82
CA MET A 184 7.46 2.37 26.28
C MET A 184 5.99 1.93 26.34
N ASN A 185 5.04 2.84 26.11
CA ASN A 185 3.62 2.55 26.12
C ASN A 185 3.05 2.20 24.72
N LEU A 186 3.93 2.02 23.71
CA LEU A 186 3.56 1.63 22.36
C LEU A 186 2.72 0.34 22.36
N LYS A 187 1.49 0.40 21.86
CA LYS A 187 0.64 -0.77 21.60
C LYS A 187 0.93 -1.42 20.24
N VAL A 188 0.45 -2.66 20.06
CA VAL A 188 0.40 -3.32 18.74
C VAL A 188 -0.44 -2.52 17.76
N GLU A 189 -1.66 -2.13 18.17
CA GLU A 189 -2.61 -1.26 17.43
C GLU A 189 -1.94 0.02 16.91
N GLU A 190 -1.12 0.66 17.76
CA GLU A 190 -0.38 1.88 17.44
C GLU A 190 0.73 1.67 16.39
N LEU A 191 1.33 0.48 16.35
CA LEU A 191 2.33 0.13 15.33
C LEU A 191 1.65 -0.32 14.03
N GLU A 192 0.53 -1.03 14.13
CA GLU A 192 -0.32 -1.41 13.00
C GLU A 192 -0.78 -0.18 12.22
N TRP A 193 -1.35 0.80 12.92
CA TRP A 193 -1.84 2.04 12.31
C TRP A 193 -0.74 2.82 11.57
N ARG A 194 0.45 2.97 12.19
CA ARG A 194 1.61 3.62 11.55
C ARG A 194 2.06 2.89 10.29
N LEU A 195 1.89 1.57 10.21
CA LEU A 195 2.21 0.80 9.00
C LEU A 195 1.09 0.89 7.95
N SER A 196 -0.19 0.95 8.32
CA SER A 196 -1.28 1.16 7.37
C SER A 196 -1.30 2.58 6.78
N GLU A 197 -0.92 3.60 7.55
CA GLU A 197 -0.68 4.98 7.04
C GLU A 197 0.37 5.00 5.91
N THR A 198 1.28 4.03 5.86
CA THR A 198 2.29 3.90 4.79
C THR A 198 1.88 2.96 3.65
N GLY A 199 0.71 2.32 3.73
CA GLY A 199 0.23 1.30 2.80
C GLY A 199 0.79 -0.12 3.03
N ALA A 200 1.72 -0.30 3.98
CA ALA A 200 2.44 -1.56 4.19
C ALA A 200 1.58 -2.70 4.76
N VAL A 201 0.48 -2.39 5.44
CA VAL A 201 -0.52 -3.36 5.91
C VAL A 201 -1.92 -2.82 5.65
N LYS A 202 -2.88 -3.70 5.39
CA LYS A 202 -4.30 -3.35 5.31
C LYS A 202 -4.93 -3.61 6.67
N THR A 203 -5.12 -2.55 7.47
CA THR A 203 -5.77 -2.66 8.78
C THR A 203 -7.29 -2.62 8.66
N ASP A 204 -7.96 -3.23 9.64
CA ASP A 204 -9.42 -3.18 9.85
C ASP A 204 -9.80 -2.03 10.81
N LEU A 205 -8.83 -1.25 11.29
CA LEU A 205 -9.04 -0.11 12.20
C LEU A 205 -9.65 1.10 11.46
N GLU A 206 -10.72 1.66 12.01
CA GLU A 206 -11.42 2.83 11.45
C GLU A 206 -10.82 4.18 11.91
N GLU A 207 -10.31 4.25 13.14
CA GLU A 207 -9.71 5.47 13.73
C GLU A 207 -8.27 5.23 14.21
N ASN A 208 -7.46 6.30 14.21
CA ASN A 208 -6.12 6.26 14.80
C ASN A 208 -6.20 6.02 16.32
N PRO A 209 -5.62 4.92 16.85
CA PRO A 209 -5.69 4.60 18.29
C PRO A 209 -4.99 5.66 19.17
N ARG A 210 -4.09 6.46 18.60
CA ARG A 210 -3.67 7.73 19.20
C ARG A 210 -4.67 8.82 18.89
N LYS A 211 -5.70 8.92 19.73
CA LYS A 211 -6.48 10.16 19.87
C LYS A 211 -5.50 11.29 20.21
N GLN A 212 -5.32 12.23 19.29
CA GLN A 212 -4.60 13.46 19.62
C GLN A 212 -5.35 14.13 20.77
N ILE A 213 -4.65 14.40 21.87
CA ILE A 213 -5.19 15.25 22.92
C ILE A 213 -5.26 16.64 22.30
N GLU A 214 -6.46 17.04 21.87
CA GLU A 214 -6.70 18.38 21.33
C GLU A 214 -6.27 19.39 22.40
N ASP A 215 -5.16 20.08 22.13
CA ASP A 215 -4.52 20.94 23.12
C ASP A 215 -5.32 22.25 23.22
N LYS A 216 -6.36 22.23 24.07
CA LYS A 216 -7.31 23.34 24.26
C LYS A 216 -6.64 24.64 24.72
N LEU A 217 -5.40 24.56 25.19
CA LEU A 217 -4.55 25.71 25.47
C LEU A 217 -4.12 26.40 24.16
N MET A 218 -3.72 25.63 23.15
CA MET A 218 -3.29 26.13 21.83
C MET A 218 -4.43 26.72 21.00
N SER A 219 -5.65 26.15 21.07
CA SER A 219 -6.81 26.75 20.39
C SER A 219 -7.24 28.07 21.02
N SER A 220 -7.20 28.16 22.36
CA SER A 220 -7.48 29.40 23.12
C SER A 220 -6.48 30.53 22.87
N ILE A 221 -5.22 30.20 22.51
CA ILE A 221 -4.21 31.20 22.13
C ILE A 221 -4.45 31.74 20.71
N ARG A 222 -4.94 30.90 19.78
CA ARG A 222 -5.25 31.33 18.39
C ARG A 222 -6.46 32.25 18.31
N SER A 223 -7.46 32.08 19.19
CA SER A 223 -8.65 32.94 19.25
C SER A 223 -8.46 34.28 19.99
N SER A 224 -7.30 34.50 20.62
CA SER A 224 -7.03 35.67 21.47
C SER A 224 -5.98 36.64 20.89
N ILE A 225 -5.48 36.41 19.67
CA ILE A 225 -4.66 37.38 18.93
C ILE A 225 -5.59 38.47 18.36
N PRO A 226 -5.50 39.75 18.80
CA PRO A 226 -6.30 40.82 18.22
C PRO A 226 -5.73 41.16 16.85
N THR A 227 -6.56 41.10 15.81
CA THR A 227 -6.22 41.69 14.51
C THR A 227 -6.07 43.19 14.69
N ARG A 228 -4.82 43.68 14.63
CA ARG A 228 -4.54 45.11 14.46
C ARG A 228 -5.06 45.50 13.10
N LYS A 229 -6.28 46.05 13.07
CA LYS A 229 -6.85 46.67 11.88
C LYS A 229 -6.05 47.93 11.60
N ASP A 230 -5.31 47.93 10.49
CA ASP A 230 -4.67 49.14 9.99
C ASP A 230 -5.72 50.23 9.77
N SER A 231 -5.37 51.47 10.12
CA SER A 231 -6.25 52.63 10.09
C SER A 231 -5.64 53.65 9.15
N ASP A 232 -6.17 53.74 7.94
CA ASP A 232 -5.71 54.64 6.88
C ASP A 232 -6.92 55.29 6.19
N SER A 233 -6.87 56.63 6.07
CA SER A 233 -7.81 57.58 5.43
C SER A 233 -9.32 57.48 5.81
N GLU A 234 -10.20 58.46 5.57
CA GLU A 234 -10.13 59.88 5.12
C GLU A 234 -10.63 60.77 6.33
N ASP A 235 -10.92 62.08 6.33
CA ASP A 235 -11.02 63.20 5.36
C ASP A 235 -10.85 64.56 6.14
N GLU A 236 -11.00 65.71 5.46
CA GLU A 236 -10.95 67.14 5.94
C GLU A 236 -9.58 67.73 6.40
#